data_AF-A0A8D1IUF5-F1
#
_entry.id   AF-A0A8D1IUF5-F1
#
_cell.length_a   1.000
_cell.length_b   1.000
_cell.length_c   1.000
_cell.angle_alpha   90.00
_cell.angle_beta   90.00
_cell.angle_gamma   90.00
#
_symmetry.space_group_name_H-M   'P 1'
#
loop_
_entity.id
_entity.type
_entity.pdbx_description
1 polymer ?
#
loop_
_entity_poly.entity_id
_entity_poly.type
_entity_poly.pdbx_seq_one_letter_code
_entity_poly.pdbx_strand_id
1 'polypeptide(L)'
;MPSAEERAELAEENADGEPGADPRLRLLGAYVARSLRPAADAWERCAGSAEARQLLHDFLGCGAAEGPRPLLVVRTGPGGLAVRPGLDAGPEAGPSRAKGLFFLRTRPEPPGPDSLRGAVLCGDLPAAPLEHLAAFFSEIVIPVLTNEKNHLDWPQVVCLDVQRHAHSLQGDLLVLLEQVKGKTLLPLPVGSEKMELVDSESETM
;
A
#
# COMPACT_ATOMS: atom_id res chain seq x y z
N MET A 1 -48.74 21.07 -18.20
CA MET A 1 -47.32 21.46 -18.02
C MET A 1 -47.24 21.98 -16.60
N PRO A 2 -46.59 21.27 -15.66
CA PRO A 2 -46.56 21.70 -14.26
C PRO A 2 -45.82 23.05 -14.15
N SER A 3 -46.29 23.89 -13.22
CA SER A 3 -45.86 25.29 -13.10
C SER A 3 -44.42 25.38 -12.57
N ALA A 4 -43.78 26.54 -12.74
CA ALA A 4 -42.39 26.75 -12.31
C ALA A 4 -42.20 26.58 -10.79
N GLU A 5 -43.25 26.80 -9.99
CA GLU A 5 -43.28 26.57 -8.55
C GLU A 5 -43.32 25.07 -8.19
N GLU A 6 -44.10 24.23 -8.89
CA GLU A 6 -44.09 22.76 -8.69
C GLU A 6 -42.72 22.15 -9.00
N ARG A 7 -41.94 22.74 -9.90
CA ARG A 7 -40.55 22.32 -10.20
C ARG A 7 -39.56 22.75 -9.12
N ALA A 8 -39.83 23.83 -8.41
CA ALA A 8 -39.02 24.29 -7.29
C ALA A 8 -39.32 23.46 -6.03
N GLU A 9 -40.60 23.14 -5.79
CA GLU A 9 -41.01 22.25 -4.70
C GLU A 9 -40.49 20.81 -4.90
N LEU A 10 -40.51 20.28 -6.13
CA LEU A 10 -39.85 19.00 -6.45
C LEU A 10 -38.32 19.05 -6.36
N ALA A 11 -37.71 20.23 -6.44
CA ALA A 11 -36.26 20.40 -6.26
C ALA A 11 -35.88 20.53 -4.77
N GLU A 12 -36.76 21.09 -3.94
CA GLU A 12 -36.58 21.13 -2.48
C GLU A 12 -36.96 19.80 -1.80
N GLU A 13 -37.91 19.02 -2.34
CA GLU A 13 -38.25 17.68 -1.82
C GLU A 13 -37.12 16.64 -2.06
N ASN A 14 -36.22 16.87 -3.02
CA ASN A 14 -35.02 16.07 -3.21
C ASN A 14 -33.82 16.52 -2.36
N ALA A 15 -33.99 17.55 -1.51
CA ALA A 15 -32.95 18.03 -0.59
C ALA A 15 -33.00 17.34 0.79
N ASP A 16 -33.91 16.38 0.99
CA ASP A 16 -33.96 15.51 2.19
C ASP A 16 -33.24 14.16 1.97
N GLY A 17 -32.03 14.25 1.43
CA GLY A 17 -31.04 13.20 1.65
C GLY A 17 -30.43 13.40 3.02
N GLU A 18 -30.61 12.45 3.95
CA GLU A 18 -29.71 12.19 5.09
C GLU A 18 -28.31 12.76 4.79
N PRO A 19 -27.67 13.57 5.67
CA PRO A 19 -26.43 14.30 5.37
C PRO A 19 -25.45 13.36 4.66
N GLY A 20 -25.40 13.51 3.33
CA GLY A 20 -25.03 12.42 2.43
C GLY A 20 -23.62 11.98 2.74
N ALA A 21 -23.47 10.74 3.22
CA ALA A 21 -22.16 10.17 3.48
C ALA A 21 -21.27 10.36 2.25
N ASP A 22 -20.15 11.08 2.40
CA ASP A 22 -19.23 11.40 1.31
C ASP A 22 -18.93 10.12 0.52
N PRO A 23 -19.29 10.06 -0.78
CA PRO A 23 -19.12 8.86 -1.61
C PRO A 23 -17.70 8.32 -1.60
N ARG A 24 -16.70 9.20 -1.39
CA ARG A 24 -15.28 8.84 -1.29
C ARG A 24 -14.99 8.01 -0.04
N LEU A 25 -15.66 8.26 1.08
CA LEU A 25 -15.52 7.46 2.30
C LEU A 25 -16.03 6.03 2.10
N ARG A 26 -17.16 5.89 1.40
CA ARG A 26 -17.69 4.58 1.00
C ARG A 26 -16.72 3.84 0.06
N LEU A 27 -16.10 4.55 -0.88
CA LEU A 27 -15.09 3.97 -1.77
C LEU A 27 -13.86 3.48 -0.99
N LEU A 28 -13.31 4.29 -0.06
CA LEU A 28 -12.23 3.87 0.82
C LEU A 28 -12.63 2.63 1.64
N GLY A 29 -13.83 2.63 2.20
CA GLY A 29 -14.41 1.50 2.92
C GLY A 29 -14.48 0.22 2.08
N ALA A 30 -14.83 0.32 0.80
CA ALA A 30 -14.85 -0.83 -0.11
C ALA A 30 -13.45 -1.45 -0.30
N TYR A 31 -12.39 -0.63 -0.38
CA TYR A 31 -11.01 -1.12 -0.43
C TYR A 31 -10.60 -1.80 0.88
N VAL A 32 -10.95 -1.19 2.02
CA VAL A 32 -10.69 -1.76 3.36
C VAL A 32 -11.39 -3.10 3.53
N ALA A 33 -12.67 -3.19 3.15
CA ALA A 33 -13.46 -4.41 3.22
C ALA A 33 -12.85 -5.53 2.36
N ARG A 34 -12.40 -5.20 1.14
CA ARG A 34 -11.80 -6.16 0.22
C ARG A 34 -10.46 -6.70 0.71
N SER A 35 -9.60 -5.82 1.24
CA SER A 35 -8.23 -6.18 1.63
C SER A 35 -8.11 -6.74 3.04
N LEU A 36 -8.70 -6.04 4.03
CA LEU A 36 -8.55 -6.37 5.45
C LEU A 36 -9.66 -7.26 5.99
N ARG A 37 -10.80 -7.36 5.27
CA ARG A 37 -11.97 -8.18 5.63
C ARG A 37 -12.36 -8.02 7.12
N PRO A 38 -12.56 -6.79 7.60
CA PRO A 38 -12.91 -6.54 8.98
C PRO A 38 -14.34 -7.03 9.28
N ALA A 39 -14.71 -7.06 10.56
CA ALA A 39 -16.09 -7.35 10.97
C ALA A 39 -17.08 -6.31 10.40
N ALA A 40 -18.37 -6.67 10.34
CA ALA A 40 -19.43 -5.78 9.90
C ALA A 40 -19.39 -4.43 10.65
N ASP A 41 -19.59 -3.36 9.88
CA ASP A 41 -19.59 -1.96 10.32
C ASP A 41 -18.30 -1.49 11.00
N ALA A 42 -17.23 -2.29 10.99
CA ALA A 42 -15.96 -1.89 11.60
C ALA A 42 -15.35 -0.66 10.91
N TRP A 43 -15.52 -0.56 9.59
CA TRP A 43 -15.11 0.64 8.86
C TRP A 43 -15.95 1.85 9.26
N GLU A 44 -17.27 1.74 9.30
CA GLU A 44 -18.15 2.86 9.66
C GLU A 44 -17.90 3.34 11.10
N ARG A 45 -17.72 2.42 12.05
CA ARG A 45 -17.34 2.77 13.44
C ARG A 45 -15.98 3.45 13.51
N CYS A 46 -15.01 2.97 12.73
CA CYS A 46 -13.67 3.56 12.68
C CYS A 46 -13.70 4.95 12.04
N ALA A 47 -14.30 5.07 10.86
CA ALA A 47 -14.43 6.32 10.10
C ALA A 47 -15.30 7.35 10.83
N GLY A 48 -16.19 6.93 11.74
CA GLY A 48 -17.00 7.80 12.58
C GLY A 48 -16.29 8.35 13.83
N SER A 49 -15.11 7.85 14.19
CA SER A 49 -14.36 8.40 15.34
C SER A 49 -13.90 9.83 15.06
N ALA A 50 -13.74 10.65 16.11
CA ALA A 50 -13.35 12.05 15.93
C ALA A 50 -11.97 12.17 15.25
N GLU A 51 -11.04 11.31 15.65
CA GLU A 51 -9.68 11.28 15.12
C GLU A 51 -9.66 10.83 13.66
N ALA A 52 -10.38 9.77 13.32
CA ALA A 52 -10.41 9.26 11.94
C ALA A 52 -11.14 10.23 11.01
N ARG A 53 -12.24 10.85 11.45
CA ARG A 53 -12.97 11.86 10.66
C ARG A 53 -12.07 13.01 10.26
N GLN A 54 -11.27 13.53 11.20
CA GLN A 54 -10.33 14.61 10.92
C GLN A 54 -9.28 14.19 9.88
N LEU A 55 -8.66 13.02 10.08
CA LEU A 55 -7.64 12.50 9.15
C LEU A 55 -8.20 12.24 7.75
N LEU A 56 -9.41 11.70 7.66
CA LEU A 56 -10.09 11.42 6.40
C LEU A 56 -10.48 12.71 5.69
N HIS A 57 -11.00 13.70 6.43
CA HIS A 57 -11.30 15.03 5.91
C HIS A 57 -10.04 15.70 5.35
N ASP A 58 -8.94 15.69 6.11
CA ASP A 58 -7.69 16.33 5.70
C ASP A 58 -7.06 15.62 4.49
N PHE A 59 -7.17 14.30 4.42
CA PHE A 59 -6.72 13.52 3.27
C PHE A 59 -7.56 13.78 2.01
N LEU A 60 -8.88 13.96 2.14
CA LEU A 60 -9.77 14.20 0.99
C LEU A 60 -9.89 15.69 0.61
N GLY A 61 -9.38 16.60 1.45
CA GLY A 61 -9.42 18.04 1.27
C GLY A 61 -8.29 18.62 0.42
N CYS A 62 -8.28 19.96 0.32
CA CYS A 62 -7.34 20.73 -0.50
C CYS A 62 -5.97 20.99 0.16
N GLY A 63 -5.74 20.51 1.38
CA GLY A 63 -4.56 20.86 2.20
C GLY A 63 -3.22 20.27 1.73
N ALA A 64 -3.19 19.58 0.58
CA ALA A 64 -2.01 18.86 0.09
C ALA A 64 -1.09 19.65 -0.84
N ALA A 65 -1.37 20.95 -1.09
CA ALA A 65 -0.68 21.73 -2.11
C ALA A 65 0.75 22.17 -1.72
N GLU A 66 1.03 22.38 -0.43
CA GLU A 66 2.34 22.89 0.04
C GLU A 66 3.12 21.93 0.95
N GLY A 67 2.58 20.73 1.20
CA GLY A 67 3.15 19.74 2.14
C GLY A 67 3.56 18.40 1.50
N PRO A 68 4.10 17.46 2.29
CA PRO A 68 4.30 16.09 1.85
C PRO A 68 2.97 15.45 1.41
N ARG A 69 3.02 14.59 0.38
CA ARG A 69 1.81 13.95 -0.16
C ARG A 69 1.07 13.20 0.96
N PRO A 70 -0.23 13.46 1.20
CA PRO A 70 -0.94 12.82 2.29
C PRO A 70 -0.99 11.30 2.13
N LEU A 71 -0.75 10.62 3.24
CA LEU A 71 -0.71 9.17 3.36
C LEU A 71 -1.52 8.76 4.57
N LEU A 72 -2.50 7.88 4.36
CA LEU A 72 -3.25 7.23 5.41
C LEU A 72 -2.92 5.74 5.45
N VAL A 73 -2.84 5.20 6.66
CA VAL A 73 -2.66 3.78 6.90
C VAL A 73 -3.81 3.27 7.76
N VAL A 74 -4.46 2.23 7.29
CA VAL A 74 -5.51 1.50 7.99
C VAL A 74 -4.96 0.16 8.43
N ARG A 75 -5.04 -0.14 9.73
CA ARG A 75 -4.58 -1.42 10.29
C ARG A 75 -5.64 -2.03 11.19
N THR A 76 -5.66 -3.36 11.22
CA THR A 76 -6.39 -4.12 12.24
C THR A 76 -5.55 -4.22 13.51
N GLY A 77 -6.16 -3.96 14.66
CA GLY A 77 -5.54 -4.07 15.97
C GLY A 77 -6.52 -4.61 17.03
N PRO A 78 -6.09 -4.66 18.30
CA PRO A 78 -6.90 -5.22 19.39
C PRO A 78 -8.25 -4.51 19.59
N GLY A 79 -8.31 -3.20 19.28
CA GLY A 79 -9.52 -2.38 19.33
C GLY A 79 -10.31 -2.30 18.03
N GLY A 80 -10.01 -3.14 17.03
CA GLY A 80 -10.61 -3.06 15.70
C GLY A 80 -9.74 -2.30 14.70
N LEU A 81 -10.37 -1.59 13.76
CA LEU A 81 -9.66 -0.80 12.76
C LEU A 81 -9.16 0.52 13.34
N ALA A 82 -7.96 0.93 12.93
CA ALA A 82 -7.41 2.24 13.23
C ALA A 82 -6.88 2.89 11.95
N VAL A 83 -7.24 4.16 11.74
CA VAL A 83 -6.68 5.03 10.71
C VAL A 83 -5.56 5.87 11.33
N ARG A 84 -4.40 5.93 10.68
CA ARG A 84 -3.25 6.72 11.11
C ARG A 84 -2.64 7.50 9.94
N PRO A 85 -2.09 8.70 10.18
CA PRO A 85 -1.28 9.41 9.20
C PRO A 85 0.09 8.74 9.08
N GLY A 86 0.56 8.52 7.85
CA GLY A 86 1.91 8.02 7.59
C GLY A 86 2.15 6.55 7.93
N LEU A 87 3.37 6.08 7.66
CA LEU A 87 3.84 4.73 7.98
C LEU A 87 4.44 4.63 9.39
N ASP A 88 4.82 5.76 9.97
CA ASP A 88 5.50 5.81 11.25
C ASP A 88 4.53 5.41 12.36
N ALA A 89 4.72 4.19 12.84
CA ALA A 89 4.36 3.85 14.20
C ALA A 89 5.18 4.81 15.08
N GLY A 90 4.52 5.73 15.79
CA GLY A 90 5.21 6.63 16.72
C GLY A 90 6.15 5.85 17.68
N PRO A 91 7.04 6.52 18.40
CA PRO A 91 8.16 5.89 19.13
C PRO A 91 7.75 4.74 20.10
N GLU A 92 6.48 4.71 20.52
CA GLU A 92 5.89 3.73 21.44
C GLU A 92 5.30 2.48 20.75
N ALA A 93 5.13 2.49 19.44
CA ALA A 93 4.48 1.41 18.71
C ALA A 93 5.54 0.51 18.08
N GLY A 94 5.80 -0.63 18.72
CA GLY A 94 6.63 -1.70 18.16
C GLY A 94 6.17 -2.13 16.75
N PRO A 95 7.00 -2.88 16.01
CA PRO A 95 6.71 -3.26 14.63
C PRO A 95 5.35 -3.96 14.56
N SER A 96 4.39 -3.31 13.89
CA SER A 96 3.05 -3.85 13.72
C SER A 96 3.13 -5.02 12.76
N ARG A 97 3.02 -6.24 13.32
CA ARG A 97 2.96 -7.50 12.57
C ARG A 97 1.58 -7.75 11.94
N ALA A 98 0.75 -6.73 11.84
CA ALA A 98 -0.61 -6.85 11.32
C ALA A 98 -0.65 -6.38 9.86
N LYS A 99 -1.44 -7.09 9.05
CA LYS A 99 -1.77 -6.62 7.70
C LYS A 99 -2.42 -5.24 7.80
N GLY A 100 -2.00 -4.33 6.94
CA GLY A 100 -2.61 -3.02 6.78
C GLY A 100 -2.95 -2.72 5.33
N LEU A 101 -3.51 -1.53 5.13
CA LEU A 101 -3.79 -0.94 3.84
C LEU A 101 -3.34 0.51 3.89
N PHE A 102 -2.68 1.00 2.84
CA PHE A 102 -2.34 2.41 2.72
C PHE A 102 -3.12 3.08 1.59
N PHE A 103 -3.39 4.36 1.78
CA PHE A 103 -3.93 5.27 0.78
C PHE A 103 -2.97 6.44 0.63
N LEU A 104 -2.39 6.60 -0.56
CA LEU A 104 -1.44 7.66 -0.89
C LEU A 104 -2.07 8.57 -1.94
N ARG A 105 -2.05 9.87 -1.70
CA ARG A 105 -2.39 10.84 -2.74
C ARG A 105 -1.33 10.86 -3.83
N THR A 106 -1.75 10.70 -5.08
CA THR A 106 -0.86 10.77 -6.25
C THR A 106 -0.72 12.19 -6.80
N ARG A 107 -1.68 13.06 -6.47
CA ARG A 107 -1.78 14.45 -6.94
C ARG A 107 -2.10 15.40 -5.77
N PRO A 108 -1.70 16.68 -5.85
CA PRO A 108 -2.01 17.66 -4.80
C PRO A 108 -3.50 18.07 -4.80
N GLU A 109 -4.16 18.15 -5.96
CA GLU A 109 -5.56 18.57 -6.05
C GLU A 109 -6.48 17.52 -5.43
N PRO A 110 -7.53 17.87 -4.67
CA PRO A 110 -8.40 16.89 -4.00
C PRO A 110 -8.97 15.82 -4.95
N PRO A 111 -9.23 14.59 -4.48
CA PRO A 111 -9.95 13.60 -5.28
C PRO A 111 -11.33 14.14 -5.67
N GLY A 112 -11.78 13.81 -6.88
CA GLY A 112 -13.10 14.22 -7.38
C GLY A 112 -14.22 13.74 -6.46
N PRO A 113 -15.38 14.44 -6.43
CA PRO A 113 -16.44 14.24 -5.43
C PRO A 113 -16.95 12.80 -5.34
N ASP A 114 -16.92 12.08 -6.47
CA ASP A 114 -17.42 10.69 -6.55
C ASP A 114 -16.34 9.68 -7.00
N SER A 115 -15.04 10.06 -7.00
CA SER A 115 -13.99 9.20 -7.55
C SER A 115 -12.63 9.38 -6.88
N LEU A 116 -12.01 8.24 -6.58
CA LEU A 116 -10.62 8.14 -6.13
C LEU A 116 -9.65 7.77 -7.26
N ARG A 117 -10.16 7.44 -8.45
CA ARG A 117 -9.37 6.89 -9.56
C ARG A 117 -8.33 7.89 -10.03
N GLY A 118 -7.07 7.46 -10.05
CA GLY A 118 -5.94 8.27 -10.53
C GLY A 118 -5.47 9.36 -9.55
N ALA A 119 -6.26 9.67 -8.51
CA ALA A 119 -5.94 10.65 -7.46
C ALA A 119 -5.45 10.00 -6.16
N VAL A 120 -5.81 8.74 -5.93
CA VAL A 120 -5.40 7.95 -4.75
C VAL A 120 -4.85 6.59 -5.21
N LEU A 121 -3.63 6.29 -4.78
CA LEU A 121 -3.01 4.98 -4.85
C LEU A 121 -3.39 4.20 -3.58
N CYS A 122 -3.85 2.97 -3.76
CA CYS A 122 -4.25 2.08 -2.68
C CYS A 122 -3.38 0.82 -2.76
N GLY A 123 -2.78 0.40 -1.63
CA GLY A 123 -1.94 -0.80 -1.59
C GLY A 123 -1.93 -1.47 -0.23
N ASP A 124 -1.65 -2.77 -0.23
CA ASP A 124 -1.58 -3.57 0.99
C ASP A 124 -0.24 -3.36 1.70
N LEU A 125 -0.29 -3.31 3.03
CA LEU A 125 0.86 -3.37 3.91
C LEU A 125 0.98 -4.80 4.46
N PRO A 126 2.01 -5.57 4.07
CA PRO A 126 2.21 -6.91 4.59
C PRO A 126 2.53 -6.89 6.09
N ALA A 127 2.15 -7.97 6.79
CA ALA A 127 2.50 -8.20 8.19
C ALA A 127 4.02 -8.37 8.43
N ALA A 128 4.73 -8.83 7.39
CA ALA A 128 6.15 -9.13 7.40
C ALA A 128 6.81 -8.40 6.20
N PRO A 129 7.12 -7.09 6.35
CA PRO A 129 7.51 -6.25 5.23
C PRO A 129 8.81 -6.65 4.55
N LEU A 130 9.80 -7.13 5.32
CA LEU A 130 11.09 -7.52 4.76
C LEU A 130 11.00 -8.83 3.97
N GLU A 131 10.27 -9.82 4.51
CA GLU A 131 9.95 -11.07 3.84
C GLU A 131 9.19 -10.82 2.55
N HIS A 132 8.16 -9.96 2.60
CA HIS A 132 7.37 -9.61 1.43
C HIS A 132 8.20 -8.87 0.39
N LEU A 133 9.06 -7.93 0.82
CA LEU A 133 9.95 -7.20 -0.08
C LEU A 133 10.92 -8.15 -0.79
N ALA A 134 11.54 -9.09 -0.06
CA ALA A 134 12.45 -10.07 -0.64
C ALA A 134 11.76 -10.92 -1.72
N ALA A 135 10.57 -11.47 -1.41
CA ALA A 135 9.79 -12.26 -2.37
C ALA A 135 9.32 -11.42 -3.57
N PHE A 136 8.80 -10.22 -3.32
CA PHE A 136 8.37 -9.29 -4.37
C PHE A 136 9.53 -8.95 -5.32
N PHE A 137 10.72 -8.73 -4.77
CA PHE A 137 11.88 -8.39 -5.58
C PHE A 137 12.31 -9.58 -6.45
N SER A 138 12.40 -10.79 -5.86
CA SER A 138 12.84 -11.99 -6.58
C SER A 138 11.83 -12.49 -7.62
N GLU A 139 10.54 -12.44 -7.31
CA GLU A 139 9.49 -13.04 -8.14
C GLU A 139 8.92 -12.07 -9.19
N ILE A 140 8.99 -10.76 -8.93
CA ILE A 140 8.35 -9.75 -9.79
C ILE A 140 9.36 -8.76 -10.33
N VAL A 141 10.13 -8.09 -9.47
CA VAL A 141 10.99 -6.97 -9.92
C VAL A 141 12.15 -7.46 -10.78
N ILE A 142 12.90 -8.46 -10.33
CA ILE A 142 14.06 -8.97 -11.06
C ILE A 142 13.66 -9.52 -12.42
N PRO A 143 12.64 -10.40 -12.57
CA PRO A 143 12.22 -10.88 -13.89
C PRO A 143 11.82 -9.76 -14.84
N VAL A 144 11.23 -8.67 -14.34
CA VAL A 144 10.88 -7.50 -15.16
C VAL A 144 12.14 -6.75 -15.59
N LEU A 145 13.12 -6.58 -14.70
CA LEU A 145 14.37 -5.84 -14.94
C LEU A 145 15.44 -6.63 -15.69
N THR A 146 15.36 -7.97 -15.76
CA THR A 146 16.36 -8.80 -16.43
C THR A 146 15.88 -9.36 -17.76
N ASN A 147 14.58 -9.28 -18.04
CA ASN A 147 14.00 -9.73 -19.32
C ASN A 147 14.45 -8.83 -20.47
N GLU A 148 15.29 -9.37 -21.34
CA GLU A 148 15.84 -8.68 -22.52
C GLU A 148 14.76 -8.11 -23.45
N LYS A 149 13.56 -8.70 -23.49
CA LYS A 149 12.44 -8.18 -24.29
C LYS A 149 11.92 -6.83 -23.78
N ASN A 150 12.18 -6.48 -22.53
CA ASN A 150 11.82 -5.20 -21.95
C ASN A 150 12.87 -4.10 -22.27
N HIS A 151 13.97 -4.45 -22.92
CA HIS A 151 15.14 -3.59 -23.12
C HIS A 151 15.44 -3.29 -24.59
N LEU A 152 14.48 -3.45 -25.50
CA LEU A 152 14.71 -3.32 -26.94
C LEU A 152 15.38 -1.99 -27.34
N ASP A 153 15.07 -0.91 -26.62
CA ASP A 153 15.59 0.43 -26.87
C ASP A 153 16.77 0.82 -25.94
N TRP A 154 17.26 -0.11 -25.11
CA TRP A 154 18.30 0.17 -24.14
C TRP A 154 19.69 -0.14 -24.72
N PRO A 155 20.68 0.74 -24.54
CA PRO A 155 22.07 0.40 -24.85
C PRO A 155 22.51 -0.82 -24.02
N GLN A 156 23.29 -1.73 -24.63
CA GLN A 156 23.74 -2.97 -23.99
C GLN A 156 24.40 -2.75 -22.61
N VAL A 157 25.17 -1.67 -22.47
CA VAL A 157 25.82 -1.31 -21.20
C VAL A 157 24.82 -1.02 -20.08
N VAL A 158 23.66 -0.43 -20.40
CA VAL A 158 22.60 -0.15 -19.44
C VAL A 158 21.90 -1.45 -19.03
N CYS A 159 21.65 -2.35 -19.98
CA CYS A 159 21.06 -3.66 -19.70
C CYS A 159 21.91 -4.45 -18.70
N LEU A 160 23.22 -4.53 -18.96
CA LEU A 160 24.16 -5.24 -18.09
C LEU A 160 24.25 -4.58 -16.71
N ASP A 161 24.24 -3.25 -16.66
CA ASP A 161 24.32 -2.53 -15.39
C ASP A 161 23.07 -2.73 -14.54
N VAL A 162 21.87 -2.65 -15.14
CA VAL A 162 20.60 -2.90 -14.44
C VAL A 162 20.52 -4.35 -13.95
N GLN A 163 20.90 -5.33 -14.77
CA GLN A 163 20.95 -6.73 -14.36
C GLN A 163 21.89 -6.93 -13.16
N ARG A 164 23.09 -6.35 -13.21
CA ARG A 164 24.06 -6.43 -12.12
C ARG A 164 23.51 -5.85 -10.81
N HIS A 165 22.93 -4.65 -10.87
CA HIS A 165 22.36 -4.00 -9.68
C HIS A 165 21.15 -4.76 -9.13
N ALA A 166 20.29 -5.30 -10.00
CA ALA A 166 19.15 -6.11 -9.60
C ALA A 166 19.59 -7.37 -8.83
N HIS A 167 20.60 -8.09 -9.33
CA HIS A 167 21.15 -9.27 -8.64
C HIS A 167 21.91 -8.92 -7.36
N SER A 168 22.66 -7.82 -7.34
CA SER A 168 23.33 -7.35 -6.11
C SER A 168 22.30 -7.07 -5.01
N LEU A 169 21.25 -6.32 -5.34
CA LEU A 169 20.19 -5.97 -4.38
C LEU A 169 19.42 -7.21 -3.91
N GLN A 170 19.25 -8.23 -4.76
CA GLN A 170 18.68 -9.52 -4.37
C GLN A 170 19.52 -10.19 -3.27
N GLY A 171 20.84 -10.24 -3.47
CA GLY A 171 21.78 -10.79 -2.50
C GLY A 171 21.72 -10.03 -1.17
N ASP A 172 21.75 -8.70 -1.23
CA ASP A 172 21.68 -7.84 -0.04
C ASP A 172 20.38 -8.07 0.74
N LEU A 173 19.22 -8.13 0.06
CA LEU A 173 17.93 -8.41 0.70
C LEU A 173 17.89 -9.78 1.38
N LEU A 174 18.49 -10.81 0.77
CA LEU A 174 18.55 -12.15 1.36
C LEU A 174 19.42 -12.18 2.62
N VAL A 175 20.58 -11.52 2.58
CA VAL A 175 21.47 -11.39 3.74
C VAL A 175 20.75 -10.65 4.87
N LEU A 176 20.12 -9.51 4.58
CA LEU A 176 19.37 -8.74 5.57
C LEU A 176 18.23 -9.54 6.18
N LEU A 177 17.48 -10.29 5.36
CA LEU A 177 16.37 -11.11 5.84
C LEU A 177 16.84 -12.18 6.85
N GLU A 178 17.93 -12.87 6.54
CA GLU A 178 18.46 -13.89 7.45
C GLU A 178 19.10 -13.28 8.69
N GLN A 179 19.77 -12.13 8.57
CA GLN A 179 20.31 -11.38 9.72
C GLN A 179 19.22 -10.98 10.72
N VAL A 180 18.07 -10.50 10.23
CA VAL A 180 16.92 -10.16 11.08
C VAL A 180 16.33 -11.40 11.78
N LYS A 181 16.47 -12.58 11.19
CA LYS A 181 16.11 -13.87 11.81
C LYS A 181 17.19 -14.43 12.74
N GLY A 182 18.31 -13.72 12.92
CA GLY A 182 19.43 -14.13 13.77
C GLY A 182 20.40 -15.12 13.09
N LYS A 183 20.36 -15.25 11.76
CA LYS A 183 21.28 -16.08 10.98
C LYS A 183 22.21 -15.21 10.16
N THR A 184 23.48 -15.60 10.08
CA THR A 184 24.44 -14.91 9.21
C THR A 184 24.57 -15.69 7.91
N LEU A 185 24.12 -15.10 6.80
CA LEU A 185 24.47 -15.57 5.45
C LEU A 185 25.57 -14.69 4.86
N LEU A 186 26.51 -15.33 4.18
CA LEU A 186 27.47 -14.63 3.34
C LEU A 186 26.84 -14.36 1.97
N PRO A 187 27.05 -13.17 1.39
CA PRO A 187 26.58 -12.88 0.04
C PRO A 187 27.27 -13.83 -0.94
N LEU A 188 26.47 -14.51 -1.76
CA LEU A 188 27.00 -15.34 -2.82
C LEU A 188 27.60 -14.46 -3.94
N PRO A 189 28.74 -14.85 -4.54
CA PRO A 189 29.28 -14.14 -5.70
C PRO A 189 28.25 -14.06 -6.84
N VAL A 190 28.23 -12.95 -7.56
CA VAL A 190 27.39 -12.78 -8.77
C VAL A 190 27.73 -13.86 -9.80
N GLY A 191 26.73 -14.63 -10.27
CA GLY A 191 26.94 -15.75 -11.19
C GLY A 191 26.98 -17.14 -10.54
N SER A 192 26.88 -17.23 -9.21
CA SER A 192 26.80 -18.51 -8.48
C SER A 192 25.44 -19.21 -8.58
N GLU A 193 24.42 -18.59 -9.19
CA GLU A 193 23.09 -19.20 -9.40
C GLU A 193 23.09 -20.52 -10.20
N LYS A 194 24.22 -20.88 -10.83
CA LYS A 194 24.42 -22.17 -11.52
C LYS A 194 25.10 -23.25 -10.69
N MET A 195 25.55 -22.94 -9.46
CA MET A 195 26.07 -23.95 -8.55
C MET A 195 24.89 -24.55 -7.79
N GLU A 196 24.40 -25.70 -8.26
CA GLU A 196 23.55 -26.56 -7.43
C GLU A 196 24.32 -26.88 -6.15
N LEU A 197 23.78 -26.42 -5.02
CA LEU A 197 24.26 -26.82 -3.70
C LEU A 197 23.99 -28.31 -3.58
N VAL A 198 25.05 -29.11 -3.69
CA VAL A 198 24.99 -30.52 -3.29
C VAL A 198 24.76 -30.51 -1.78
N ASP A 199 23.53 -30.79 -1.37
CA ASP A 199 23.23 -31.12 0.02
C ASP A 199 24.02 -32.39 0.34
N SER A 200 25.08 -32.25 1.12
CA SER A 200 25.74 -33.37 1.77
C SER A 200 24.82 -33.88 2.88
N GLU A 201 23.80 -34.66 2.51
CA GLU A 201 23.00 -35.39 3.47
C GLU A 201 23.86 -36.47 4.14
N SER A 202 24.03 -36.31 5.46
CA SER A 202 24.24 -37.36 6.46
C SER A 202 25.50 -38.24 6.38
N GLU A 203 26.55 -37.85 7.11
CA GLU A 203 27.35 -38.82 7.87
C GLU A 203 26.82 -38.86 9.31
N THR A 204 25.87 -39.76 9.56
CA THR A 204 25.60 -40.27 10.91
C THR A 204 26.64 -41.34 11.24
N MET A 205 27.53 -41.05 12.18
CA MET A 205 28.19 -42.08 13.01
C MET A 205 27.37 -42.35 14.27
#